data_AF-A0A091MC89-F1
#
_entry.id   AF-A0A091MC89-F1
#
_cell.length_a   1.000
_cell.length_b   1.000
_cell.length_c   1.000
_cell.angle_alpha   90.00
_cell.angle_beta   90.00
_cell.angle_gamma   90.00
#
_symmetry.space_group_name_H-M   'P 1'
#
loop_
_entity.id
_entity.type
_entity.pdbx_description
1 polymer ?
#
loop_
_entity_poly.entity_id
_entity_poly.type
_entity_poly.pdbx_seq_one_letter_code
_entity_poly.pdbx_strand_id
1 'polypeptide(L)'
;ERRERERKLSKEMAEKATRELEKMQLQEKAEVKYKEWLKKKRDEEAEKRKIEKEKEKERQAELQKKRERSEKIFNEWLHNARNKPRPVLNGYGFPRGKSTGCADGTLYPAPAYCNPIPWKPIHVPPPKEDNVLTVKKSKRPVSCQSHVSLPMVIYKPKHNTRVGSLCRKQ
;
A
#
# COMPACT_ATOMS: atom_id res chain seq x y z
N GLU A 1 39.40 -48.46 67.57
CA GLU A 1 39.74 -48.05 66.18
C GLU A 1 38.75 -48.50 65.10
N ARG A 2 38.48 -49.81 64.90
CA ARG A 2 37.54 -50.31 63.85
C ARG A 2 36.14 -49.67 63.86
N ARG A 3 35.46 -49.65 65.02
CA ARG A 3 34.11 -49.06 65.18
C ARG A 3 34.04 -47.56 64.85
N GLU A 4 35.16 -46.85 65.01
CA GLU A 4 35.22 -45.41 64.76
C GLU A 4 35.31 -45.11 63.25
N ARG A 5 36.03 -45.96 62.51
CA ARG A 5 36.10 -45.90 61.04
C ARG A 5 34.74 -46.23 60.40
N GLU A 6 34.04 -47.23 60.92
CA GLU A 6 32.67 -47.57 60.47
C GLU A 6 31.67 -46.42 60.69
N ARG A 7 31.73 -45.75 61.85
CA ARG A 7 30.91 -44.56 62.12
C ARG A 7 31.22 -43.39 61.19
N LYS A 8 32.48 -43.20 60.81
CA LYS A 8 32.89 -42.15 59.84
C LYS A 8 32.35 -42.45 58.44
N LEU A 9 32.46 -43.70 57.98
CA LEU A 9 31.91 -44.13 56.69
C LEU A 9 30.38 -43.99 56.64
N SER A 10 29.67 -44.40 57.70
CA SER A 10 28.21 -44.26 57.77
C SER A 10 27.76 -42.80 57.70
N LYS A 11 28.47 -41.88 58.40
CA LYS A 11 28.19 -40.44 58.33
C LYS A 11 28.46 -39.86 56.94
N GLU A 12 29.56 -40.25 56.30
CA GLU A 12 29.90 -39.80 54.94
C GLU A 12 28.85 -40.26 53.91
N MET A 13 28.37 -41.49 54.02
CA MET A 13 27.31 -42.01 53.15
C MET A 13 25.98 -41.29 53.37
N ALA A 14 25.63 -40.98 54.63
CA ALA A 14 24.45 -40.20 54.94
C ALA A 14 24.55 -38.77 54.37
N GLU A 15 25.71 -38.13 54.46
CA GLU A 15 25.93 -36.80 53.89
C GLU A 15 25.96 -36.79 52.35
N LYS A 16 26.50 -37.84 51.72
CA LYS A 16 26.42 -38.00 50.26
C LYS A 16 24.97 -38.17 49.80
N ALA A 17 24.18 -38.98 50.51
CA ALA A 17 22.78 -39.19 50.20
C ALA A 17 21.94 -37.90 50.31
N THR A 18 22.18 -37.07 51.33
CA THR A 18 21.47 -35.78 51.44
C THR A 18 21.87 -34.81 50.33
N ARG A 19 23.17 -34.72 50.01
CA ARG A 19 23.66 -33.87 48.90
C ARG A 19 23.12 -34.31 47.54
N GLU A 20 22.97 -35.61 47.30
CA GLU A 20 22.37 -36.12 46.06
C GLU A 20 20.87 -35.82 45.99
N LEU A 21 20.15 -35.97 47.09
CA LEU A 21 18.73 -35.62 47.17
C LEU A 21 18.50 -34.13 46.89
N GLU A 22 19.32 -33.25 47.46
CA GLU A 22 19.25 -31.80 47.23
C GLU A 22 19.51 -31.42 45.77
N LYS A 23 20.47 -32.08 45.11
CA LYS A 23 20.74 -31.88 43.68
C LYS A 23 19.56 -32.30 42.82
N MET A 24 18.96 -33.45 43.10
CA MET A 24 17.76 -33.93 42.39
C MET A 24 16.59 -32.96 42.56
N GLN A 25 16.37 -32.44 43.77
CA GLN A 25 15.32 -31.45 44.00
C GLN A 25 15.56 -30.12 43.27
N LEU A 26 16.82 -29.66 43.19
CA LEU A 26 17.16 -28.46 42.42
C LEU A 26 16.92 -28.67 40.92
N GLN A 27 17.28 -29.84 40.41
CA GLN A 27 17.07 -30.20 39.02
C GLN A 27 15.57 -30.31 38.68
N GLU A 28 14.78 -30.96 39.53
CA GLU A 28 13.33 -31.05 39.36
C GLU A 28 12.68 -29.66 39.36
N LYS A 29 13.06 -28.79 40.30
CA LYS A 29 12.58 -27.40 40.35
C LYS A 29 12.94 -26.62 39.08
N ALA A 30 14.13 -26.84 38.53
CA ALA A 30 14.55 -26.22 37.28
C ALA A 30 13.75 -26.74 36.08
N GLU A 31 13.52 -28.05 36.00
CA GLU A 31 12.73 -28.68 34.95
C GLU A 31 11.26 -28.22 34.97
N VAL A 32 10.66 -28.10 36.16
CA VAL A 32 9.29 -27.59 36.32
C VAL A 32 9.20 -26.15 35.80
N LYS A 33 10.11 -25.27 36.25
CA LYS A 33 10.14 -23.87 35.76
C LYS A 33 10.37 -23.78 34.26
N TYR A 34 11.23 -24.63 33.70
CA TYR A 34 11.48 -24.65 32.27
C TYR A 34 10.23 -25.10 31.48
N LYS A 35 9.53 -26.14 31.95
CA LYS A 35 8.28 -26.61 31.34
C LYS A 35 7.18 -25.55 31.39
N GLU A 36 7.05 -24.83 32.50
CA GLU A 36 6.11 -23.71 32.62
C GLU A 36 6.46 -22.56 31.67
N TRP A 37 7.74 -22.20 31.58
CA TRP A 37 8.22 -21.19 30.64
C TRP A 37 7.96 -21.58 29.18
N LEU A 38 8.17 -22.85 28.82
CA LEU A 38 7.85 -23.37 27.49
C LEU A 38 6.36 -23.29 27.16
N LYS A 39 5.48 -23.62 28.12
CA LYS A 39 4.02 -23.47 27.93
C LYS A 39 3.68 -22.02 27.66
N LYS A 40 4.16 -21.09 28.50
CA LYS A 40 3.96 -19.65 28.32
C LYS A 40 4.45 -19.15 26.97
N LYS A 41 5.60 -19.64 26.49
CA LYS A 41 6.14 -19.27 25.18
C LYS A 41 5.30 -19.81 24.02
N ARG A 42 4.82 -21.05 24.13
CA ARG A 42 3.93 -21.64 23.12
C ARG A 42 2.61 -20.87 23.03
N ASP A 43 2.06 -20.47 24.16
CA ASP A 43 0.81 -19.70 24.21
C ASP A 43 0.99 -18.30 23.58
N GLU A 44 2.08 -17.60 23.92
CA GLU A 44 2.42 -16.31 23.31
C GLU A 44 2.59 -16.40 21.79
N GLU A 45 3.27 -17.44 21.30
CA GLU A 45 3.45 -17.68 19.87
C GLU A 45 2.14 -18.06 19.19
N ALA A 46 1.30 -18.89 19.82
CA ALA A 46 0.01 -19.28 19.29
C ALA A 46 -0.93 -18.07 19.12
N GLU A 47 -0.97 -17.16 20.09
CA GLU A 47 -1.75 -15.93 19.99
C GLU A 47 -1.24 -15.02 18.86
N LYS A 48 0.08 -14.85 18.75
CA LYS A 48 0.68 -14.11 17.61
C LYS A 48 0.31 -14.72 16.26
N ARG A 49 0.39 -16.05 16.15
CA ARG A 49 0.00 -16.78 14.92
C ARG A 49 -1.49 -16.65 14.61
N LYS A 50 -2.37 -16.61 15.60
CA LYS A 50 -3.82 -16.40 15.39
C LYS A 50 -4.08 -15.00 14.83
N ILE A 51 -3.47 -13.98 15.43
CA ILE A 51 -3.61 -12.58 14.99
C ILE A 51 -3.10 -12.41 13.55
N GLU A 52 -1.95 -13.00 13.21
CA GLU A 52 -1.41 -12.92 11.85
C GLU A 52 -2.32 -13.61 10.83
N LYS A 53 -2.85 -14.80 11.16
CA LYS A 53 -3.80 -15.51 10.31
C LYS A 53 -5.11 -14.73 10.11
N GLU A 54 -5.60 -14.05 11.13
CA GLU A 54 -6.81 -13.23 11.02
C GLU A 54 -6.58 -12.02 10.11
N LYS A 55 -5.45 -11.31 10.28
CA LYS A 55 -5.05 -10.20 9.39
C LYS A 55 -4.88 -10.65 7.94
N GLU A 56 -4.34 -11.85 7.71
CA GLU A 56 -4.22 -12.40 6.37
C GLU A 56 -5.59 -12.67 5.73
N LYS A 57 -6.53 -13.24 6.49
CA LYS A 57 -7.92 -13.44 6.04
C LYS A 57 -8.63 -12.12 5.75
N GLU A 58 -8.42 -11.11 6.58
CA GLU A 58 -8.97 -9.76 6.37
C GLU A 58 -8.44 -9.15 5.06
N ARG A 59 -7.13 -9.23 4.81
CA ARG A 59 -6.52 -8.76 3.55
C ARG A 59 -7.09 -9.50 2.34
N GLN A 60 -7.25 -10.81 2.42
CA GLN A 60 -7.85 -11.60 1.34
C GLN A 60 -9.32 -11.19 1.09
N ALA A 61 -10.10 -10.98 2.15
CA ALA A 61 -11.48 -10.53 2.03
C ALA A 61 -11.57 -9.11 1.44
N GLU A 62 -10.66 -8.21 1.79
CA GLU A 62 -10.60 -6.88 1.20
C GLU A 62 -10.29 -6.93 -0.30
N LEU A 63 -9.35 -7.78 -0.71
CA LEU A 63 -9.02 -8.01 -2.13
C LEU A 63 -10.21 -8.59 -2.89
N GLN A 64 -10.92 -9.56 -2.31
CA GLN A 64 -12.14 -10.10 -2.91
C GLN A 64 -13.22 -9.03 -3.03
N LYS A 65 -13.46 -8.21 -1.99
CA LYS A 65 -14.42 -7.09 -2.06
C LYS A 65 -14.06 -6.08 -3.15
N LYS A 66 -12.77 -5.75 -3.32
CA LYS A 66 -12.31 -4.87 -4.42
C LYS A 66 -12.59 -5.49 -5.78
N ARG A 67 -12.30 -6.79 -5.93
CA ARG A 67 -12.58 -7.55 -7.15
C ARG A 67 -14.07 -7.56 -7.47
N GLU A 68 -14.92 -7.97 -6.54
CA GLU A 68 -16.38 -7.99 -6.71
C GLU A 68 -16.93 -6.60 -7.04
N ARG A 69 -16.42 -5.55 -6.39
CA ARG A 69 -16.84 -4.17 -6.68
C ARG A 69 -16.50 -3.78 -8.12
N SER A 70 -15.30 -4.11 -8.59
CA SER A 70 -14.91 -3.84 -9.98
C SER A 70 -15.72 -4.66 -10.99
N GLU A 71 -16.00 -5.93 -10.70
CA GLU A 71 -16.80 -6.81 -11.55
C GLU A 71 -18.25 -6.33 -11.64
N LYS A 72 -18.85 -5.87 -10.53
CA LYS A 72 -20.19 -5.26 -10.52
C LYS A 72 -20.26 -4.03 -11.41
N ILE A 73 -19.31 -3.10 -11.26
CA ILE A 73 -19.25 -1.87 -12.08
C ILE A 73 -19.04 -2.22 -13.55
N PHE A 74 -18.16 -3.19 -13.85
CA PHE A 74 -17.90 -3.64 -15.20
C PHE A 74 -19.15 -4.24 -15.87
N ASN A 75 -19.88 -5.09 -15.16
CA ASN A 75 -21.11 -5.69 -15.66
C ASN A 75 -22.21 -4.65 -15.88
N GLU A 76 -22.36 -3.72 -14.94
CA GLU A 76 -23.27 -2.58 -15.10
C GLU A 76 -22.91 -1.75 -16.33
N TRP A 77 -21.62 -1.48 -16.53
CA TRP A 77 -21.14 -0.79 -17.72
C TRP A 77 -21.43 -1.55 -19.01
N LEU A 78 -21.23 -2.88 -19.05
CA LEU A 78 -21.57 -3.70 -20.20
C LEU A 78 -23.07 -3.64 -20.52
N HIS A 79 -23.92 -3.74 -19.49
CA HIS A 79 -25.37 -3.64 -19.64
C HIS A 79 -25.77 -2.26 -20.19
N ASN A 80 -25.25 -1.20 -19.57
CA ASN A 80 -25.54 0.17 -20.00
C ASN A 80 -25.00 0.47 -21.39
N ALA A 81 -23.82 -0.04 -21.76
CA ALA A 81 -23.23 0.12 -23.09
C ALA A 81 -24.08 -0.52 -24.19
N ARG A 82 -24.67 -1.70 -23.94
CA ARG A 82 -25.57 -2.39 -24.88
C ARG A 82 -26.90 -1.64 -25.06
N ASN A 83 -27.38 -1.00 -24.00
CA ASN A 83 -28.69 -0.33 -23.99
C ASN A 83 -28.62 1.17 -24.31
N LYS A 84 -27.44 1.73 -24.65
CA LYS A 84 -27.38 3.14 -25.04
C LYS A 84 -28.16 3.33 -26.33
N PRO A 85 -29.13 4.26 -26.40
CA PRO A 85 -29.74 4.61 -27.67
C PRO A 85 -28.61 5.05 -28.59
N ARG A 86 -28.58 4.52 -29.82
CA ARG A 86 -27.62 5.00 -30.83
C ARG A 86 -27.78 6.52 -30.87
N PRO A 87 -26.70 7.29 -30.67
CA PRO A 87 -26.78 8.73 -30.85
C PRO A 87 -27.39 8.97 -32.22
N VAL A 88 -28.54 9.63 -32.26
CA VAL A 88 -29.09 10.12 -33.52
C VAL A 88 -27.96 10.92 -34.14
N LEU A 89 -27.65 10.64 -35.40
CA LEU A 89 -26.65 11.37 -36.17
C LEU A 89 -27.15 12.79 -36.40
N ASN A 90 -27.30 13.58 -35.33
CA ASN A 90 -27.30 15.02 -35.40
C ASN A 90 -25.85 15.39 -35.64
N GLY A 91 -25.44 15.22 -36.90
CA GLY A 91 -24.17 15.73 -37.37
C GLY A 91 -24.11 17.20 -36.99
N TYR A 92 -23.11 17.58 -36.22
CA TYR A 92 -22.58 18.94 -36.22
C TYR A 92 -21.94 19.18 -37.60
N GLY A 93 -22.78 19.18 -38.62
CA GLY A 93 -22.46 19.38 -40.01
C GLY A 93 -23.58 20.24 -40.56
N PHE A 94 -23.36 21.56 -40.47
CA PHE A 94 -23.94 22.60 -41.30
C PHE A 94 -25.45 22.47 -41.63
N PRO A 95 -26.33 23.38 -41.14
CA PRO A 95 -27.70 23.39 -41.62
C PRO A 95 -27.66 23.62 -43.14
N ARG A 96 -28.16 22.66 -43.90
CA ARG A 96 -28.25 22.70 -45.36
C ARG A 96 -29.21 23.82 -45.76
N GLY A 97 -28.71 25.06 -45.76
CA GLY A 97 -29.52 26.26 -45.87
C GLY A 97 -28.70 27.46 -46.32
N LYS A 98 -28.27 27.43 -47.60
CA LYS A 98 -27.98 28.60 -48.45
C LYS A 98 -27.24 29.78 -47.78
N SER A 99 -25.92 29.69 -47.69
CA SER A 99 -25.05 30.87 -47.60
C SER A 99 -24.38 31.09 -48.95
N THR A 100 -25.02 31.90 -49.79
CA THR A 100 -24.42 32.46 -51.01
C THR A 100 -23.36 33.48 -50.55
N GLY A 101 -22.10 33.11 -50.66
CA GLY A 101 -20.98 34.00 -50.31
C GLY A 101 -19.78 33.19 -49.87
N CYS A 102 -18.85 33.00 -50.81
CA CYS A 102 -17.53 32.41 -50.69
C CYS A 102 -17.01 32.22 -49.24
N ALA A 103 -16.88 30.97 -48.83
CA ALA A 103 -15.87 30.57 -47.85
C ALA A 103 -15.44 29.14 -48.21
N ASP A 104 -14.17 29.03 -48.58
CA ASP A 104 -13.41 27.80 -48.75
C ASP A 104 -13.74 26.80 -47.64
N GLY A 105 -13.68 25.50 -47.93
CA GLY A 105 -14.20 24.39 -47.11
C GLY A 105 -13.60 24.19 -45.70
N THR A 106 -13.05 25.23 -45.08
CA THR A 106 -12.49 25.22 -43.74
C THR A 106 -13.32 26.14 -42.86
N LEU A 107 -14.36 25.59 -42.22
CA LEU A 107 -15.23 26.28 -41.24
C LEU A 107 -14.48 26.74 -39.97
N TYR A 108 -13.18 26.52 -39.90
CA TYR A 108 -12.32 26.98 -38.83
C TYR A 108 -11.29 27.94 -39.41
N PRO A 109 -11.18 29.18 -38.90
CA PRO A 109 -10.05 30.02 -39.24
C PRO A 109 -8.76 29.27 -38.89
N ALA A 110 -7.76 29.35 -39.77
CA ALA A 110 -6.46 28.75 -39.48
C ALA A 110 -5.99 29.23 -38.10
N PRO A 111 -5.59 28.32 -37.19
CA PRO A 111 -5.19 28.73 -35.85
C PRO A 111 -4.05 29.76 -35.95
N ALA A 112 -4.20 30.88 -35.26
CA ALA A 112 -3.22 31.97 -35.29
C ALA A 112 -1.85 31.55 -34.72
N TYR A 113 -1.79 30.42 -34.02
CA TYR A 113 -0.58 29.84 -33.47
C TYR A 113 -0.65 28.31 -33.52
N CYS A 114 0.28 27.71 -34.26
CA CYS A 114 0.56 26.28 -34.18
C CYS A 114 1.79 26.12 -33.28
N ASN A 115 1.72 25.27 -32.25
CA ASN A 115 2.89 24.95 -31.43
C ASN A 115 3.98 24.33 -32.34
N PRO A 116 5.12 25.01 -32.57
CA PRO A 116 6.13 24.54 -33.51
C PRO A 116 6.88 23.32 -33.00
N ILE A 117 6.73 22.97 -31.72
CA ILE A 117 7.29 21.78 -31.12
C ILE A 117 6.26 20.66 -31.32
N PRO A 118 6.48 19.71 -32.26
CA PRO A 118 5.62 18.54 -32.34
C PRO A 118 5.65 17.86 -30.97
N TRP A 119 4.49 17.36 -30.53
CA TRP A 119 4.38 16.58 -29.31
C TRP A 119 5.42 15.48 -29.37
N LYS A 120 6.53 15.64 -28.63
CA LYS A 120 7.59 14.64 -28.62
C LYS A 120 6.95 13.33 -28.16
N PRO A 121 7.14 12.21 -28.88
CA PRO A 121 6.70 10.92 -28.39
C PRO A 121 7.18 10.76 -26.94
N ILE A 122 6.25 10.45 -26.04
CA ILE A 122 6.58 10.22 -24.64
C ILE A 122 7.58 9.08 -24.64
N HIS A 123 8.78 9.32 -24.10
CA HIS A 123 9.79 8.28 -23.96
C HIS A 123 9.26 7.23 -22.98
N VAL A 124 8.85 6.08 -23.51
CA VAL A 124 8.49 4.92 -22.70
C VAL A 124 9.82 4.27 -22.30
N PRO A 125 10.21 4.31 -21.01
CA PRO A 125 11.42 3.61 -20.59
C PRO A 125 11.23 2.11 -20.88
N PRO A 126 12.28 1.40 -21.34
CA PRO A 126 12.20 -0.03 -21.56
C PRO A 126 11.79 -0.73 -20.25
N PRO A 127 10.96 -1.79 -20.33
CA PRO A 127 10.58 -2.56 -19.14
C PRO A 127 11.86 -3.08 -18.49
N LYS A 128 11.95 -2.92 -17.16
CA LYS A 128 13.10 -3.43 -16.41
C LYS A 128 13.07 -4.94 -16.50
N GLU A 129 14.09 -5.51 -17.12
CA GLU A 129 14.36 -6.94 -17.00
C GLU A 129 14.70 -7.21 -15.53
N ASP A 130 13.88 -8.05 -14.87
CA ASP A 130 14.10 -8.50 -13.51
C ASP A 130 15.27 -9.48 -13.49
N ASN A 131 16.49 -8.94 -13.58
CA ASN A 131 17.72 -9.67 -13.32
C ASN A 131 17.83 -9.88 -11.81
N VAL A 132 17.16 -10.94 -11.33
CA VAL A 132 17.54 -11.64 -10.11
C VAL A 132 18.98 -12.10 -10.32
N LEU A 133 19.94 -11.51 -9.59
CA LEU A 133 21.15 -12.16 -9.06
C LEU A 133 22.04 -11.13 -8.29
N THR A 134 22.01 -11.28 -6.97
CA THR A 134 23.15 -11.20 -6.04
C THR A 134 24.28 -10.17 -6.27
N VAL A 135 24.35 -9.23 -5.31
CA VAL A 135 25.55 -8.82 -4.54
C VAL A 135 26.43 -7.66 -5.06
N LYS A 136 26.62 -6.70 -4.12
CA LYS A 136 27.75 -5.77 -3.86
C LYS A 136 27.72 -4.32 -4.39
N LYS A 137 27.43 -3.45 -3.40
CA LYS A 137 28.11 -2.19 -2.99
C LYS A 137 28.30 -1.03 -3.97
N SER A 138 27.60 0.04 -3.61
CA SER A 138 27.95 1.47 -3.61
C SER A 138 28.89 2.02 -4.69
N LYS A 139 28.32 2.88 -5.55
CA LYS A 139 28.92 4.17 -5.88
C LYS A 139 27.86 5.26 -5.83
N ARG A 140 28.17 6.33 -5.09
CA ARG A 140 27.38 7.54 -4.87
C ARG A 140 27.15 8.25 -6.22
N PRO A 141 25.91 8.64 -6.59
CA PRO A 141 25.72 9.52 -7.74
C PRO A 141 26.15 10.94 -7.35
N VAL A 142 27.07 11.50 -8.13
CA VAL A 142 27.56 12.87 -7.97
C VAL A 142 26.76 13.79 -8.89
N SER A 143 26.24 14.85 -8.27
CA SER A 143 26.09 16.22 -8.77
C SER A 143 25.02 16.54 -9.82
N CYS A 144 24.02 17.27 -9.31
CA CYS A 144 23.54 18.58 -9.78
C CYS A 144 23.17 18.76 -11.25
N GLN A 145 21.88 18.97 -11.52
CA GLN A 145 21.47 20.08 -12.39
C GLN A 145 20.38 20.92 -11.72
N SER A 146 20.61 22.23 -11.77
CA SER A 146 19.91 23.33 -11.12
C SER A 146 18.44 23.42 -11.51
N HIS A 147 17.56 23.48 -10.52
CA HIS A 147 16.21 23.98 -10.72
C HIS A 147 16.29 25.48 -10.98
N VAL A 148 15.81 25.92 -12.14
CA VAL A 148 15.60 27.34 -12.43
C VAL A 148 14.40 27.79 -11.59
N SER A 149 14.67 28.55 -10.53
CA SER A 149 13.65 29.15 -9.68
C SER A 149 12.89 30.23 -10.46
N LEU A 150 11.61 29.99 -10.75
CA LEU A 150 10.72 31.01 -11.30
C LEU A 150 10.25 31.97 -10.19
N PRO A 151 10.07 33.27 -10.49
CA PRO A 151 9.64 34.26 -9.52
C PRO A 151 8.21 34.00 -9.05
N MET A 152 8.02 33.98 -7.73
CA MET A 152 6.76 33.74 -7.04
C MET A 152 5.80 34.91 -7.29
N VAL A 153 4.78 34.71 -8.14
CA VAL A 153 3.71 35.69 -8.33
C VAL A 153 2.73 35.60 -7.17
N ILE A 154 2.67 36.66 -6.36
CA ILE A 154 1.74 36.81 -5.24
C ILE A 154 0.31 36.95 -5.81
N TYR A 155 -0.55 35.96 -5.56
CA TYR A 155 -1.97 36.03 -5.92
C TYR A 155 -2.74 36.85 -4.87
N LYS A 156 -3.35 37.98 -5.28
CA LYS A 156 -4.29 38.71 -4.43
C LYS A 156 -5.70 38.11 -4.52
N PRO A 157 -6.42 37.88 -3.41
CA PRO A 157 -7.81 37.45 -3.43
C PRO A 157 -8.72 38.59 -3.87
N LYS A 158 -9.46 38.42 -4.97
CA LYS A 158 -10.58 39.30 -5.33
C LYS A 158 -11.86 38.82 -4.65
N HIS A 159 -12.16 39.38 -3.47
CA HIS A 159 -13.52 39.38 -2.95
C HIS A 159 -14.40 40.25 -3.84
N ASN A 160 -15.52 39.71 -4.31
CA ASN A 160 -16.69 40.51 -4.71
C ASN A 160 -17.93 39.82 -4.13
N THR A 161 -18.29 40.24 -2.92
CA THR A 161 -19.62 40.10 -2.38
C THR A 161 -20.61 40.88 -3.26
N ARG A 162 -21.46 40.18 -4.01
CA ARG A 162 -22.72 40.75 -4.49
C ARG A 162 -23.85 40.15 -3.68
N VAL A 163 -24.14 40.84 -2.58
CA VAL A 163 -25.42 40.86 -1.91
C VAL A 163 -26.42 41.47 -2.89
N GLY A 164 -27.36 40.67 -3.37
CA GLY A 164 -28.50 41.12 -4.18
C GLY A 164 -29.76 41.05 -3.34
N SER A 165 -30.21 42.22 -2.88
CA SER A 165 -31.35 42.45 -1.99
C SER A 165 -32.72 42.28 -2.65
N LEU A 166 -33.65 41.73 -1.86
CA LEU A 166 -35.11 41.94 -1.78
C LEU A 166 -35.90 42.53 -2.98
N CYS A 167 -36.84 41.71 -3.46
CA CYS A 167 -38.29 41.95 -3.56
C CYS A 167 -38.79 43.41 -3.49
N ARG A 168 -39.46 43.87 -4.57
CA ARG A 168 -40.70 44.65 -4.45
C ARG A 168 -41.71 44.24 -5.52
N LYS A 169 -42.95 44.08 -5.06
CA LYS A 169 -44.18 43.97 -5.84
C LYS A 169 -44.50 45.30 -6.52
N GLN A 170 -45.17 45.23 -7.66
CA GLN A 170 -46.20 46.17 -8.08
C GLN A 170 -47.31 45.38 -8.77
#